data_AF-A0A6L3IK13-F1
#
_entry.id   AF-A0A6L3IK13-F1
#
_cell.length_a   1.000
_cell.length_b   1.000
_cell.length_c   1.000
_cell.angle_alpha   90.00
_cell.angle_beta   90.00
_cell.angle_gamma   90.00
#
_symmetry.space_group_name_H-M   'P 1'
#
loop_
_entity.id
_entity.type
_entity.pdbx_description
1 polymer ?
#
loop_
_entity_poly.entity_id
_entity_poly.type
_entity_poly.pdbx_seq_one_letter_code
_entity_poly.pdbx_strand_id
1 'polypeptide(L)'
;HYKREIFTLAHELGHCLLGIEEVESVDMMDISAQTSYSDVERWCNDFAYQFIMGQEAETLANIACVDSRNDYCIDLFKAISARTHISRLALYTRMYIDRKISYSSYSNVKSELAEEYRRREEQSNLKNSEKRGRRPPKPILSPLFPKTIQYAYFNGVVNETTFCSRLNVKPANFERELWR
;
A
#
# COMPACT_ATOMS: atom_id res chain seq x y z
N HIS A 1 7.09 -1.72 4.08
CA HIS A 1 5.81 -2.40 4.31
C HIS A 1 4.68 -1.39 4.50
N TYR A 2 4.63 -0.65 5.62
CA TYR A 2 3.51 0.25 5.95
C TYR A 2 3.21 1.39 4.96
N LYS A 3 4.20 1.86 4.19
CA LYS A 3 4.01 2.94 3.21
C LYS A 3 2.93 2.65 2.17
N ARG A 4 2.84 1.40 1.70
CA ARG A 4 1.83 0.99 0.72
C ARG A 4 0.44 0.93 1.36
N GLU A 5 0.35 0.36 2.56
CA GLU A 5 -0.90 0.25 3.32
C GLU A 5 -1.47 1.63 3.68
N ILE A 6 -0.62 2.58 4.10
CA ILE A 6 -1.02 3.96 4.37
C ILE A 6 -1.57 4.64 3.10
N PHE A 7 -0.90 4.46 1.97
CA PHE A 7 -1.36 5.04 0.69
C PHE A 7 -2.69 4.43 0.25
N THR A 8 -2.83 3.11 0.32
CA THR A 8 -4.10 2.42 0.04
C THR A 8 -5.20 2.92 0.96
N LEU A 9 -4.97 3.04 2.27
CA LEU A 9 -5.98 3.53 3.20
C LEU A 9 -6.45 4.97 2.86
N ALA A 10 -5.52 5.84 2.47
CA ALA A 10 -5.86 7.20 2.03
C ALA A 10 -6.62 7.19 0.68
N HIS A 11 -6.29 6.26 -0.21
CA HIS A 11 -7.02 6.08 -1.47
C HIS A 11 -8.47 5.63 -1.22
N GLU A 12 -8.68 4.62 -0.36
CA GLU A 12 -10.03 4.17 0.02
C GLU A 12 -10.83 5.26 0.73
N LEU A 13 -10.17 6.08 1.56
CA LEU A 13 -10.82 7.26 2.15
C LEU A 13 -11.31 8.23 1.06
N GLY A 14 -10.58 8.37 -0.04
CA GLY A 14 -11.01 9.15 -1.21
C GLY A 14 -12.31 8.61 -1.80
N HIS A 15 -12.39 7.30 -2.02
CA HIS A 15 -13.62 6.64 -2.48
C HIS A 15 -14.79 6.87 -1.53
N CYS A 16 -14.58 6.73 -0.22
CA CYS A 16 -15.58 7.03 0.81
C CYS A 16 -16.08 8.48 0.74
N LEU A 17 -15.19 9.45 0.50
CA LEU A 17 -15.56 10.88 0.41
C LEU A 17 -16.41 11.19 -0.82
N LEU A 18 -16.21 10.46 -1.91
CA LEU A 18 -17.01 10.60 -3.13
C LEU A 18 -18.37 9.89 -3.03
N GLY A 19 -18.60 9.09 -1.99
CA GLY A 19 -19.81 8.27 -1.85
C GLY A 19 -19.89 7.17 -2.91
N ILE A 20 -18.76 6.84 -3.55
CA ILE A 20 -18.63 5.75 -4.51
C ILE A 20 -18.03 4.57 -3.75
N GLU A 21 -18.88 3.86 -3.00
CA GLU A 21 -18.51 2.54 -2.51
C GLU A 21 -18.72 1.56 -3.66
N GLU A 22 -17.72 0.75 -3.98
CA GLU A 22 -17.94 -0.50 -4.73
C GLU A 22 -18.84 -1.43 -3.90
N VAL A 23 -20.14 -1.16 -3.87
CA VAL A 23 -21.12 -2.21 -3.76
C VAL A 23 -21.25 -2.72 -5.18
N GLU A 24 -20.80 -3.95 -5.44
CA GLU A 24 -21.02 -4.66 -6.70
C GLU A 24 -22.54 -4.71 -7.02
N SER A 25 -23.11 -3.63 -7.56
CA SER A 25 -24.34 -3.73 -8.33
C SER A 25 -23.92 -4.22 -9.71
N VAL A 26 -24.02 -5.53 -9.90
CA VAL A 26 -23.90 -6.19 -11.19
C VAL A 26 -25.06 -5.73 -12.09
N ASP A 27 -24.99 -4.49 -12.58
CA ASP A 27 -25.79 -4.05 -13.71
C ASP A 27 -24.86 -3.84 -14.90
N MET A 28 -24.88 -4.87 -15.74
CA MET A 28 -24.09 -5.02 -16.95
C MET A 28 -24.63 -4.09 -18.03
N MET A 29 -24.34 -2.80 -17.96
CA MET A 29 -24.41 -1.86 -19.10
C MET A 29 -23.89 -0.48 -18.69
N ASP A 30 -22.57 -0.27 -18.73
CA ASP A 30 -22.08 1.05 -19.17
C ASP A 30 -20.61 1.01 -19.60
N ILE A 31 -20.36 1.17 -20.89
CA ILE A 31 -19.00 1.38 -21.41
C ILE A 31 -18.49 2.77 -21.00
N SER A 32 -19.39 3.70 -20.64
CA SER A 32 -19.01 5.00 -20.05
C SER A 32 -18.57 4.90 -18.58
N ALA A 33 -18.95 3.82 -17.88
CA ALA A 33 -18.51 3.56 -16.50
C ALA A 33 -17.02 3.20 -16.40
N GLN A 34 -16.40 2.68 -17.46
CA GLN A 34 -14.95 2.40 -17.47
C GLN A 34 -14.11 3.69 -17.47
N THR A 35 -14.56 4.73 -18.19
CA THR A 35 -13.92 6.05 -18.20
C THR A 35 -14.14 6.80 -16.89
N SER A 36 -15.36 6.79 -16.33
CA SER A 36 -15.63 7.41 -15.04
C SER A 36 -14.90 6.71 -13.89
N TYR A 37 -14.75 5.38 -13.94
CA TYR A 37 -13.87 4.65 -13.03
C TYR A 37 -12.44 5.16 -13.09
N SER A 38 -11.92 5.38 -14.29
CA SER A 38 -10.54 5.83 -14.45
C SER A 38 -10.32 7.26 -13.92
N ASP A 39 -11.33 8.12 -14.01
CA ASP A 39 -11.27 9.49 -13.48
C ASP A 39 -11.40 9.52 -11.95
N VAL A 40 -12.30 8.69 -11.38
CA VAL A 40 -12.44 8.52 -9.93
C VAL A 40 -11.16 7.94 -9.34
N GLU A 41 -10.62 6.88 -9.92
CA GLU A 41 -9.35 6.28 -9.51
C GLU A 41 -8.19 7.27 -9.58
N ARG A 42 -8.12 8.07 -10.65
CA ARG A 42 -7.12 9.12 -10.78
C ARG A 42 -7.28 10.18 -9.69
N TRP A 43 -8.52 10.61 -9.42
CA TRP A 43 -8.81 11.57 -8.37
C TRP A 43 -8.45 11.03 -6.99
N CYS A 44 -8.82 9.78 -6.67
CA CYS A 44 -8.49 9.13 -5.39
C CYS A 44 -6.97 8.99 -5.21
N ASN A 45 -6.23 8.69 -6.28
CA ASN A 45 -4.77 8.67 -6.26
C ASN A 45 -4.16 10.06 -6.02
N ASP A 46 -4.69 11.09 -6.67
CA ASP A 46 -4.26 12.48 -6.47
C ASP A 46 -4.59 12.97 -5.06
N PHE A 47 -5.79 12.66 -4.55
CA PHE A 47 -6.21 12.92 -3.19
C PHE A 47 -5.27 12.26 -2.18
N ALA A 48 -5.05 10.94 -2.28
CA ALA A 48 -4.18 10.21 -1.36
C ALA A 48 -2.76 10.78 -1.35
N TYR A 49 -2.23 11.14 -2.52
CA TYR A 49 -0.94 11.81 -2.64
C TYR A 49 -0.93 13.14 -1.87
N GLN A 50 -1.88 14.05 -2.13
CA GLN A 50 -1.92 15.36 -1.48
C GLN A 50 -2.16 15.25 0.03
N PHE A 51 -3.07 14.37 0.44
CA PHE A 51 -3.43 14.12 1.83
C PHE A 51 -2.22 13.67 2.66
N ILE A 52 -1.41 12.76 2.12
CA ILE A 52 -0.24 12.23 2.82
C ILE A 52 0.96 13.18 2.73
N MET A 53 1.16 13.85 1.59
CA MET A 53 2.33 14.71 1.37
C MET A 53 2.27 16.02 2.15
N GLY A 54 1.07 16.59 2.36
CA GLY A 54 0.91 17.87 3.04
C GLY A 54 1.81 18.97 2.44
N GLN A 55 2.53 19.70 3.29
CA GLN A 55 3.42 20.81 2.86
C GLN A 55 4.55 20.35 1.91
N GLU A 56 4.99 19.10 1.99
CA GLU A 56 6.05 18.59 1.10
C GLU A 56 5.56 18.47 -0.36
N ALA A 57 4.24 18.50 -0.60
CA ALA A 57 3.69 18.57 -1.96
C ALA A 57 4.10 19.86 -2.67
N GLU A 58 4.15 20.99 -1.95
CA GLU A 58 4.58 22.29 -2.49
C GLU A 58 6.08 22.27 -2.82
N THR A 59 6.89 21.64 -1.97
CA THR A 59 8.32 21.41 -2.23
C THR A 59 8.51 20.69 -3.58
N LEU A 60 7.73 19.64 -3.84
CA LEU A 60 7.77 18.90 -5.11
C LEU A 60 7.22 19.71 -6.28
N ALA A 61 6.19 20.52 -6.08
CA ALA A 61 5.61 21.38 -7.09
C ALA A 61 6.63 22.42 -7.61
N ASN A 62 7.53 22.90 -6.75
CA ASN A 62 8.57 23.88 -7.10
C ASN A 62 9.78 23.29 -7.85
N ILE A 63 9.89 21.95 -7.95
CA ILE A 63 10.96 21.32 -8.73
C ILE A 63 10.70 21.56 -10.22
N ALA A 64 11.62 22.23 -10.91
CA ALA A 64 11.46 22.51 -12.34
C ALA A 64 11.69 21.26 -13.22
N CYS A 65 12.74 20.49 -12.93
CA CYS A 65 13.06 19.25 -13.62
C CYS A 65 13.86 18.32 -12.70
N VAL A 66 13.88 17.02 -13.00
CA VAL A 66 14.63 15.99 -12.29
C VAL A 66 15.50 15.27 -13.32
N ASP A 67 16.81 15.50 -13.26
CA ASP A 67 17.78 14.96 -14.22
C ASP A 67 19.18 14.86 -13.61
N SER A 68 20.18 14.52 -14.43
CA SER A 68 21.56 14.36 -13.97
C SER A 68 22.19 15.64 -13.41
N ARG A 69 21.68 16.84 -13.74
CA ARG A 69 22.22 18.12 -13.26
C ARG A 69 21.91 18.36 -11.79
N ASN A 70 20.84 17.76 -11.28
CA ASN A 70 20.46 17.82 -9.87
C ASN A 70 20.51 16.46 -9.18
N ASP A 71 21.31 15.55 -9.72
CA ASP A 71 21.48 14.18 -9.21
C ASP A 71 20.14 13.49 -8.98
N TYR A 72 19.22 13.67 -9.92
CA TYR A 72 17.85 13.15 -9.87
C TYR A 72 17.11 13.44 -8.55
N CYS A 73 17.47 14.53 -7.86
CA CYS A 73 16.96 14.90 -6.55
C CYS A 73 17.01 13.75 -5.50
N ILE A 74 17.98 12.85 -5.61
CA ILE A 74 18.04 11.61 -4.81
C ILE A 74 17.92 11.88 -3.30
N ASP A 75 18.70 12.83 -2.78
CA ASP A 75 18.72 13.10 -1.34
C ASP A 75 17.47 13.83 -0.84
N LEU A 76 16.90 14.72 -1.67
CA LEU A 76 15.61 15.34 -1.38
C LEU A 76 14.51 14.28 -1.29
N PHE A 77 14.44 13.36 -2.26
CA PHE A 77 13.41 12.32 -2.26
C PHE A 77 13.62 11.28 -1.16
N LYS A 78 14.86 11.00 -0.76
CA LYS A 78 15.13 10.22 0.47
C LYS A 78 14.58 10.93 1.70
N ALA A 79 14.83 12.22 1.86
CA ALA A 79 14.38 13.00 3.00
C ALA A 79 12.84 13.07 3.08
N ILE A 80 12.18 13.40 1.96
CA ILE A 80 10.72 13.48 1.88
C ILE A 80 10.10 12.11 2.12
N SER A 81 10.63 11.06 1.50
CA SER A 81 10.15 9.69 1.72
C SER A 81 10.23 9.28 3.19
N ALA A 82 11.25 9.74 3.93
CA ALA A 82 11.38 9.48 5.36
C ALA A 82 10.31 10.22 6.20
N ARG A 83 9.84 11.38 5.75
CA ARG A 83 8.88 12.24 6.47
C ARG A 83 7.42 11.93 6.14
N THR A 84 7.08 11.67 4.88
CA THR A 84 5.68 11.60 4.41
C THR A 84 5.15 10.18 4.26
N HIS A 85 5.91 9.14 4.64
CA HIS A 85 5.52 7.74 4.39
C HIS A 85 5.23 7.39 2.91
N ILE A 86 5.51 8.28 1.95
CA ILE A 86 5.47 7.98 0.52
C ILE A 86 6.78 7.29 0.11
N SER A 87 6.71 6.32 -0.79
CA SER A 87 7.91 5.63 -1.28
C SER A 87 8.70 6.51 -2.27
N ARG A 88 10.02 6.38 -2.32
CA ARG A 88 10.84 7.07 -3.34
C ARG A 88 10.34 6.81 -4.76
N LEU A 89 9.95 5.57 -5.06
CA LEU A 89 9.41 5.21 -6.37
C LEU A 89 8.15 6.02 -6.68
N ALA A 90 7.22 6.14 -5.74
CA ALA A 90 6.00 6.93 -5.91
C ALA A 90 6.31 8.43 -6.14
N LEU A 91 7.32 8.99 -5.47
CA LEU A 91 7.77 10.37 -5.75
C LEU A 91 8.27 10.52 -7.19
N TYR A 92 9.11 9.60 -7.67
CA TYR A 92 9.58 9.61 -9.07
C TYR A 92 8.43 9.39 -10.07
N THR A 93 7.49 8.49 -9.76
CA THR A 93 6.29 8.29 -10.58
C THR A 93 5.47 9.58 -10.67
N ARG A 94 5.33 10.33 -9.56
CA ARG A 94 4.66 11.63 -9.57
C ARG A 94 5.40 12.64 -10.46
N MET A 95 6.72 12.74 -10.34
CA MET A 95 7.51 13.61 -11.22
C MET A 95 7.37 13.25 -12.70
N TYR A 96 7.20 11.96 -13.02
CA TYR A 96 6.97 11.51 -14.40
C TYR A 96 5.58 11.94 -14.90
N ILE A 97 4.54 11.75 -14.07
CA ILE A 97 3.17 12.21 -14.38
C ILE A 97 3.14 13.73 -14.59
N ASP A 98 3.84 14.48 -13.73
CA ASP A 98 3.95 15.95 -13.81
C ASP A 98 4.91 16.42 -14.92
N ARG A 99 5.47 15.49 -15.73
CA ARG A 99 6.40 15.76 -16.84
C ARG A 99 7.69 16.48 -16.45
N LYS A 100 8.15 16.29 -15.21
CA LYS A 100 9.39 16.88 -14.67
C LYS A 100 10.62 15.99 -14.87
N ILE A 101 10.42 14.72 -15.19
CA ILE A 101 11.48 13.76 -15.53
C ILE A 101 11.16 13.08 -16.86
N SER A 102 12.17 12.82 -17.68
CA SER A 102 12.00 12.07 -18.93
C SER A 102 11.71 10.59 -18.66
N TYR A 103 11.02 9.92 -19.59
CA TYR A 103 10.74 8.49 -19.47
C TYR A 103 12.02 7.64 -19.32
N SER A 104 13.07 7.96 -20.10
CA SER A 104 14.36 7.25 -20.03
C SER A 104 15.00 7.38 -18.65
N SER A 105 15.05 8.59 -18.10
CA SER A 105 15.57 8.86 -16.76
C SER A 105 14.75 8.16 -15.68
N TYR A 106 13.42 8.25 -15.77
CA TYR A 106 12.52 7.56 -14.84
C TYR A 106 12.71 6.05 -14.87
N SER A 107 12.83 5.46 -16.07
CA SER A 107 13.05 4.02 -16.24
C SER A 107 14.36 3.56 -15.60
N ASN A 108 15.44 4.34 -15.78
CA ASN A 108 16.74 4.05 -15.15
C ASN A 108 16.64 4.09 -13.62
N VAL A 109 16.10 5.17 -13.07
CA VAL A 109 15.91 5.33 -11.61
C VAL A 109 15.01 4.24 -11.03
N LYS A 110 13.92 3.88 -11.73
CA LYS A 110 13.03 2.79 -11.33
C LYS A 110 13.78 1.46 -11.24
N SER A 111 14.65 1.20 -12.21
CA SER A 111 15.45 -0.03 -12.27
C SER A 111 16.47 -0.06 -11.13
N GLU A 112 17.21 1.04 -10.91
CA GLU A 112 18.15 1.17 -9.80
C GLU A 112 17.49 1.01 -8.42
N LEU A 113 16.31 1.63 -8.23
CA LEU A 113 15.54 1.45 -7.00
C LEU A 113 15.11 0.00 -6.79
N ALA A 114 14.69 -0.69 -7.86
CA ALA A 114 14.33 -2.10 -7.79
C ALA A 114 15.53 -2.98 -7.39
N GLU A 115 16.69 -2.77 -8.00
CA GLU A 115 17.94 -3.45 -7.61
C GLU A 115 18.29 -3.19 -6.15
N GLU A 116 18.17 -1.94 -5.71
CA GLU A 116 18.45 -1.56 -4.33
C GLU A 116 17.52 -2.28 -3.34
N TYR A 117 16.23 -2.39 -3.65
CA TYR A 117 15.28 -3.13 -2.82
C TYR A 117 15.61 -4.63 -2.78
N ARG A 118 15.93 -5.26 -3.92
CA ARG A 118 16.33 -6.68 -3.96
C ARG A 118 17.57 -6.93 -3.10
N ARG A 119 18.61 -6.10 -3.25
CA ARG A 119 19.84 -6.20 -2.46
C ARG A 119 19.57 -6.05 -0.96
N ARG A 120 18.66 -5.15 -0.56
CA ARG A 120 18.28 -4.99 0.86
C ARG A 120 17.52 -6.20 1.40
N GLU A 121 16.63 -6.80 0.61
CA GLU A 121 15.91 -8.02 1.00
C GLU A 121 16.85 -9.21 1.15
N GLU A 122 17.76 -9.43 0.19
CA GLU A 122 18.79 -10.46 0.27
C GLU A 122 19.67 -10.31 1.52
N GLN A 123 20.13 -9.09 1.80
CA GLN A 123 20.91 -8.79 3.00
C GLN A 123 20.11 -8.99 4.31
N SER A 124 18.82 -8.65 4.30
CA SER A 124 17.94 -8.91 5.44
C SER A 124 17.74 -10.41 5.66
N ASN A 125 17.55 -11.18 4.59
CA ASN A 125 17.38 -12.63 4.66
C ASN A 125 18.63 -13.35 5.14
N LEU A 126 19.81 -12.93 4.70
CA LEU A 126 21.11 -13.42 5.20
C LEU A 126 21.30 -13.09 6.70
N LYS A 127 21.00 -11.87 7.13
CA LYS A 127 21.08 -11.51 8.56
C LYS A 127 20.06 -12.23 9.43
N ASN A 128 18.89 -12.58 8.88
CA ASN A 128 17.85 -13.31 9.60
C ASN A 128 18.14 -14.82 9.66
N SER A 129 18.80 -15.40 8.64
CA SER A 129 19.25 -16.79 8.68
C SER A 129 20.40 -17.00 9.68
N GLU A 130 21.23 -15.98 9.92
CA GLU A 130 22.22 -15.96 11.01
C GLU A 130 21.56 -15.78 12.40
N LYS A 131 20.44 -15.07 12.49
CA LYS A 131 19.69 -14.81 13.74
C LYS A 131 18.53 -15.80 13.96
N ARG A 132 18.81 -17.11 13.88
CA ARG A 132 17.87 -18.25 13.98
C ARG A 132 16.95 -18.34 15.23
N GLY A 133 16.81 -17.28 16.04
CA GLY A 133 15.98 -17.25 17.25
C GLY A 133 14.81 -16.25 17.26
N ARG A 134 14.64 -15.37 16.27
CA ARG A 134 13.53 -14.38 16.30
C ARG A 134 12.30 -14.89 15.53
N ARG A 135 11.17 -14.97 16.25
CA ARG A 135 9.85 -15.29 15.68
C ARG A 135 9.47 -14.26 14.60
N PRO A 136 8.83 -14.68 13.51
CA PRO A 136 8.35 -13.76 12.48
C PRO A 136 7.40 -12.71 13.09
N PRO A 137 7.37 -11.48 12.56
CA PRO A 137 6.46 -10.45 13.02
C PRO A 137 5.01 -10.95 12.89
N LYS A 138 4.25 -10.86 13.99
CA LYS A 138 2.83 -11.20 13.98
C LYS A 138 2.06 -10.09 13.26
N PRO A 139 1.19 -10.40 12.28
CA PRO A 139 0.30 -9.42 11.68
C PRO A 139 -0.51 -8.69 12.76
N ILE A 140 -0.75 -7.40 12.56
CA ILE A 140 -1.70 -6.64 13.40
C ILE A 140 -3.09 -7.09 12.97
N LEU A 141 -3.69 -8.00 13.74
CA LEU A 141 -5.07 -8.41 13.51
C LEU A 141 -5.99 -7.34 14.10
N SER A 142 -6.89 -6.82 13.26
CA SER A 142 -7.98 -5.96 13.73
C SER A 142 -8.80 -6.70 14.80
N PRO A 143 -9.24 -6.03 15.89
CA PRO A 143 -10.16 -6.62 16.85
C PRO A 143 -11.47 -7.13 16.23
N LEU A 144 -11.82 -6.65 15.03
CA LEU A 144 -12.99 -7.09 14.27
C LEU A 144 -12.77 -8.41 13.55
N PHE A 145 -11.52 -8.76 13.22
CA PHE A 145 -11.21 -9.98 12.45
C PHE A 145 -11.65 -11.27 13.17
N PRO A 146 -11.40 -11.47 14.48
CA PRO A 146 -11.97 -12.60 15.22
C PRO A 146 -13.49 -12.66 15.16
N LYS A 147 -14.17 -11.51 15.30
CA LYS A 147 -15.64 -11.45 15.26
C LYS A 147 -16.20 -11.81 13.89
N THR A 148 -15.56 -11.37 12.82
CA THR A 148 -15.95 -11.73 11.44
C THR A 148 -15.81 -13.23 11.21
N ILE A 149 -14.73 -13.85 11.68
CA ILE A 149 -14.49 -15.28 11.53
C ILE A 149 -15.44 -16.11 12.40
N GLN A 150 -15.77 -15.66 13.63
CA GLN A 150 -16.82 -16.26 14.47
C GLN A 150 -18.19 -16.19 13.80
N TYR A 151 -18.57 -15.01 13.29
CA TYR A 151 -19.82 -14.84 12.56
C TYR A 151 -19.89 -15.76 11.33
N ALA A 152 -18.82 -15.84 10.54
CA ALA A 152 -18.76 -16.74 9.39
C ALA A 152 -18.91 -18.23 9.79
N TYR A 153 -18.38 -18.63 10.95
CA TYR A 153 -18.55 -19.99 11.47
C TYR A 153 -20.01 -20.26 11.87
N PHE A 154 -20.64 -19.36 12.62
CA PHE A 154 -22.05 -19.51 13.03
C PHE A 154 -23.01 -19.55 11.84
N ASN A 155 -22.68 -18.88 10.74
CA ASN A 155 -23.45 -18.92 9.49
C ASN A 155 -23.07 -20.09 8.57
N GLY A 156 -22.19 -20.99 8.99
CA GLY A 156 -21.79 -22.16 8.21
C GLY A 156 -20.92 -21.86 6.99
N VAL A 157 -20.41 -20.64 6.85
CA VAL A 157 -19.56 -20.20 5.73
C VAL A 157 -18.13 -20.76 5.88
N VAL A 158 -17.66 -20.94 7.11
CA VAL A 158 -16.36 -21.54 7.40
C VAL A 158 -16.49 -22.71 8.38
N ASN A 159 -15.65 -23.72 8.20
CA ASN A 159 -15.57 -24.87 9.11
C ASN A 159 -14.48 -24.65 10.18
N GLU A 160 -14.46 -25.54 11.19
CA GLU A 160 -13.54 -25.48 12.33
C GLU A 160 -12.05 -25.44 11.90
N THR A 161 -11.68 -26.21 10.88
CA THR A 161 -10.31 -26.25 10.36
C THR A 161 -9.91 -24.91 9.75
N THR A 162 -10.81 -24.28 8.99
CA THR A 162 -10.61 -22.94 8.41
C THR A 162 -10.56 -21.87 9.49
N PHE A 163 -11.43 -21.95 10.50
CA PHE A 163 -11.45 -21.05 11.66
C PHE A 163 -10.10 -21.08 12.41
N CYS A 164 -9.64 -22.29 12.77
CA CYS A 164 -8.39 -22.48 13.51
C CYS A 164 -7.16 -22.01 12.71
N SER A 165 -7.13 -22.29 11.41
CA SER A 165 -6.05 -21.87 10.52
C SER A 165 -5.97 -20.34 10.39
N ARG A 166 -7.11 -19.67 10.16
CA ARG A 166 -7.18 -18.21 9.96
C ARG A 166 -6.85 -17.42 11.22
N LEU A 167 -7.23 -17.92 12.40
CA LEU A 167 -6.93 -17.27 13.68
C LEU A 167 -5.64 -17.77 14.33
N ASN A 168 -4.93 -18.71 13.70
CA ASN A 168 -3.74 -19.37 14.24
C ASN A 168 -3.98 -19.94 15.65
N VAL A 169 -5.15 -20.55 15.84
CA VAL A 169 -5.59 -21.18 17.09
C VAL A 169 -5.39 -22.69 16.97
N LYS A 170 -4.88 -23.33 18.03
CA LYS A 170 -4.79 -24.79 18.08
C LYS A 170 -6.20 -25.38 18.16
N PRO A 171 -6.52 -26.49 17.47
CA PRO A 171 -7.84 -27.12 17.55
C PRO A 171 -8.32 -27.38 18.98
N ALA A 172 -7.41 -27.76 19.89
CA ALA A 172 -7.73 -27.97 21.31
C ALA A 172 -8.23 -26.72 22.06
N ASN A 173 -8.04 -25.52 21.51
CA ASN A 173 -8.51 -24.25 22.07
C ASN A 173 -9.70 -23.67 21.29
N PHE A 174 -10.25 -24.42 20.31
CA PHE A 174 -11.30 -23.94 19.42
C PHE A 174 -12.51 -23.37 20.18
N GLU A 175 -13.11 -24.17 21.08
CA GLU A 175 -14.31 -23.74 21.80
C GLU A 175 -14.08 -22.48 22.63
N ARG A 176 -12.94 -22.38 23.32
CA ARG A 176 -12.63 -21.22 24.15
C ARG A 176 -12.57 -19.92 23.33
N GLU A 177 -12.05 -20.00 22.10
CA GLU A 177 -11.88 -18.84 21.23
C GLU A 177 -13.13 -18.54 20.39
N LEU A 178 -14.03 -19.51 20.24
CA LEU A 178 -15.35 -19.30 19.63
C LEU A 178 -16.28 -18.47 20.52
N TRP A 179 -16.19 -18.65 21.85
CA TRP A 179 -17.06 -17.99 22.85
C TRP A 179 -16.45 -16.72 23.47
N ARG A 180 -15.34 -16.22 22.92
CA ARG A 180 -14.59 -15.07 23.43
C ARG A 180 -14.96 -13.78 22.72
#